data_AF-A0A8M1FD95-F1
#
_entry.id   AF-A0A8M1FD95-F1
#
_cell.length_a   1.000
_cell.length_b   1.000
_cell.length_c   1.000
_cell.angle_alpha   90.00
_cell.angle_beta   90.00
_cell.angle_gamma   90.00
#
_symmetry.space_group_name_H-M   'P 1'
#
loop_
_entity.id
_entity.type
_entity.pdbx_description
1 polymer ?
#
loop_
_entity_poly.entity_id
_entity_poly.type
_entity_poly.pdbx_seq_one_letter_code
_entity_poly.pdbx_strand_id
1 'polypeptide(L)'
;MREQLLLFCNWSTLGVCSALKLPQISAVLAARSARGISLPSLLLELAGFLVFLRYQCYYEYPLLTYLEYPILIAQDVLLLLCVFHFNGNVKGAAPYLAA
;
A
#
# COMPACT_ATOMS: atom_id res chain seq x y z
N MET A 1 -22.64 20.31 11.55
CA MET A 1 -22.98 19.43 10.42
C MET A 1 -21.79 19.12 9.51
N ARG A 2 -21.05 20.12 8.96
CA ARG A 2 -19.88 19.86 8.09
C ARG A 2 -18.77 19.04 8.76
N GLU A 3 -18.41 19.35 10.01
CA GLU A 3 -17.32 18.67 10.73
C GLU A 3 -17.62 17.18 10.99
N GLN A 4 -18.86 16.87 11.39
CA GLN A 4 -19.31 15.48 11.58
C GLN A 4 -19.26 14.68 10.27
N LEU A 5 -19.61 15.31 9.14
CA LEU A 5 -19.51 14.68 7.82
C LEU A 5 -18.05 14.40 7.44
N LEU A 6 -17.14 15.36 7.69
CA LEU A 6 -15.71 15.16 7.44
C LEU A 6 -15.12 14.03 8.27
N LEU A 7 -15.47 13.98 9.56
CA LEU A 7 -15.05 12.88 10.45
C LEU A 7 -15.57 11.54 9.93
N PHE A 8 -16.85 11.46 9.57
CA PHE A 8 -17.44 10.26 8.99
C PHE A 8 -16.71 9.81 7.71
N CYS A 9 -16.43 10.73 6.79
CA CYS A 9 -15.69 10.44 5.56
C CYS A 9 -14.28 9.93 5.89
N ASN A 10 -13.51 10.62 6.74
CA ASN A 10 -12.16 10.18 7.08
C ASN A 10 -12.13 8.78 7.73
N TRP A 11 -13.03 8.52 8.68
CA TRP A 11 -13.10 7.22 9.35
C TRP A 11 -13.55 6.09 8.43
N SER A 12 -14.49 6.37 7.53
CA SER A 12 -14.93 5.37 6.53
C SER A 12 -13.84 5.10 5.50
N THR A 13 -13.11 6.12 5.03
CA THR A 13 -11.95 5.92 4.15
C THR A 13 -10.88 5.07 4.85
N LEU A 14 -10.52 5.40 6.09
CA LEU A 14 -9.54 4.60 6.86
C LEU A 14 -9.99 3.15 7.01
N GLY A 15 -11.28 2.93 7.31
CA GLY A 15 -11.85 1.58 7.42
C GLY A 15 -11.72 0.79 6.12
N VAL A 16 -12.10 1.38 4.98
CA VAL A 16 -12.02 0.70 3.67
C VAL A 16 -10.56 0.48 3.25
N CYS A 17 -9.69 1.48 3.40
CA CYS A 17 -8.27 1.38 3.05
C CYS A 17 -7.53 0.32 3.87
N SER A 18 -7.97 0.05 5.10
CA SER A 18 -7.37 -1.00 5.95
C SER A 18 -7.50 -2.42 5.40
N ALA A 19 -8.51 -2.67 4.55
CA ALA A 19 -8.80 -3.99 3.99
C ALA A 19 -8.56 -4.08 2.47
N LEU A 20 -8.22 -2.97 1.81
CA LEU A 20 -8.26 -2.83 0.35
C LEU A 20 -7.41 -3.86 -0.40
N LYS A 21 -6.20 -4.15 0.08
CA LYS A 21 -5.26 -5.08 -0.59
C LYS A 21 -5.39 -6.53 -0.12
N LEU A 22 -6.15 -6.80 0.94
CA LEU A 22 -6.32 -8.16 1.48
C LEU A 22 -6.82 -9.18 0.45
N PRO A 23 -7.78 -8.85 -0.45
CA PRO A 23 -8.20 -9.78 -1.51
C PRO A 23 -7.10 -10.09 -2.51
N GLN A 24 -6.24 -9.11 -2.83
CA GLN A 24 -5.13 -9.30 -3.75
C GLN A 24 -4.04 -10.19 -3.12
N ILE A 25 -3.72 -9.95 -1.84
CA ILE A 25 -2.78 -10.78 -1.07
C ILE A 25 -3.29 -12.22 -0.97
N SER A 26 -4.57 -12.41 -0.64
CA SER A 26 -5.16 -13.76 -0.54
C SER A 26 -5.16 -14.48 -1.87
N ALA A 27 -5.42 -13.79 -2.99
CA ALA A 27 -5.34 -14.36 -4.33
C ALA A 27 -3.93 -14.86 -4.69
N VAL A 28 -2.89 -14.09 -4.36
CA VAL A 28 -1.49 -14.51 -4.58
C VAL A 28 -1.12 -15.73 -3.75
N LEU A 29 -1.50 -15.73 -2.47
CA LEU A 29 -1.25 -16.85 -1.57
C LEU A 29 -1.99 -18.12 -2.02
N ALA A 30 -3.25 -17.98 -2.45
CA ALA A 30 -4.06 -19.10 -2.94
C ALA A 30 -3.53 -19.66 -4.27
N ALA A 31 -3.11 -18.79 -5.20
CA ALA A 31 -2.53 -19.20 -6.47
C ALA A 31 -1.10 -19.77 -6.32
N ARG A 32 -0.43 -19.49 -5.19
CA ARG A 32 1.01 -19.77 -4.98
C ARG A 32 1.89 -19.29 -6.15
N SER A 33 1.49 -18.19 -6.76
CA SER A 33 2.10 -17.67 -7.98
C SER A 33 1.87 -16.18 -8.08
N ALA A 34 2.90 -15.44 -8.49
CA ALA A 34 2.79 -14.03 -8.83
C ALA A 34 2.42 -13.78 -10.31
N ARG A 35 2.07 -14.84 -11.06
CA ARG A 35 1.79 -14.74 -12.49
C ARG A 35 0.57 -13.84 -12.74
N GLY A 36 0.77 -12.79 -13.54
CA GLY A 36 -0.27 -11.80 -13.86
C GLY A 36 -0.19 -10.50 -13.04
N ILE A 37 0.71 -10.43 -12.04
CA ILE A 37 0.97 -9.20 -11.29
C ILE A 37 2.20 -8.48 -11.88
N SER A 38 2.02 -7.20 -12.22
CA SER A 38 3.09 -6.33 -12.70
C SER A 38 3.89 -5.77 -11.53
N LEU A 39 5.12 -6.27 -11.33
CA LEU A 39 6.06 -5.74 -10.36
C LEU A 39 6.34 -4.23 -10.52
N PRO A 40 6.64 -3.68 -11.72
CA PRO A 40 6.88 -2.24 -11.86
C PRO A 40 5.65 -1.40 -11.53
N SER A 41 4.44 -1.92 -11.77
CA SER A 41 3.20 -1.23 -11.37
C SER A 41 3.06 -1.19 -9.85
N LEU A 42 3.41 -2.27 -9.15
CA LEU A 42 3.36 -2.34 -7.69
C LEU A 42 4.39 -1.38 -7.05
N LEU A 43 5.61 -1.35 -7.59
CA LEU A 43 6.64 -0.40 -7.17
C LEU A 43 6.24 1.06 -7.43
N LEU A 44 5.58 1.34 -8.56
CA LEU A 44 5.07 2.67 -8.88
C LEU A 44 3.97 3.11 -7.91
N GLU A 45 3.09 2.18 -7.52
CA GLU A 45 2.05 2.42 -6.53
C GLU A 45 2.67 2.75 -5.15
N LEU A 46 3.62 1.94 -4.69
CA LEU A 46 4.37 2.19 -3.44
C LEU A 46 5.07 3.56 -3.46
N ALA A 47 5.77 3.88 -4.55
CA ALA A 47 6.44 5.16 -4.72
C ALA A 47 5.44 6.33 -4.68
N GLY A 48 4.29 6.17 -5.33
CA GLY A 48 3.19 7.14 -5.27
C GLY A 48 2.74 7.39 -3.84
N PHE A 49 2.43 6.34 -3.06
CA PHE A 49 2.02 6.49 -1.67
C PHE A 49 3.08 7.13 -0.79
N LEU A 50 4.36 6.80 -0.98
CA LEU A 50 5.47 7.42 -0.24
C LEU A 50 5.62 8.91 -0.56
N VAL A 51 5.52 9.30 -1.84
CA VAL A 51 5.55 10.70 -2.26
C VAL A 51 4.37 11.47 -1.66
N PHE A 52 3.16 10.91 -1.71
CA PHE A 52 1.98 11.54 -1.11
C PHE A 52 2.10 11.67 0.40
N LEU A 53 2.51 10.60 1.10
CA LEU A 53 2.76 10.64 2.54
C LEU A 53 3.77 11.74 2.89
N ARG A 54 4.90 11.77 2.17
CA ARG A 54 5.95 12.78 2.40
C ARG A 54 5.44 14.19 2.16
N TYR A 55 4.67 14.41 1.09
CA TYR A 55 4.06 15.69 0.78
C TYR A 55 3.15 16.14 1.93
N GLN A 56 2.24 15.29 2.38
CA GLN A 56 1.30 15.62 3.45
C GLN A 56 2.01 15.91 4.78
N CYS A 57 3.05 15.13 5.11
CA CYS A 57 3.88 15.38 6.29
C CYS A 57 4.66 16.69 6.17
N TYR A 58 5.21 17.01 4.99
CA TYR A 58 5.99 18.23 4.77
C TYR A 58 5.16 19.51 4.97
N TYR A 59 3.90 19.49 4.53
CA TYR A 59 2.97 20.61 4.69
C TYR A 59 2.15 20.56 5.99
N GLU A 60 2.51 19.66 6.93
CA GLU A 60 1.90 19.56 8.25
C GLU A 60 0.36 19.45 8.22
N TYR A 61 -0.18 18.72 7.23
CA TYR A 61 -1.61 18.46 7.17
C TYR A 61 -2.07 17.68 8.42
N PRO A 62 -3.36 17.76 8.80
CA PRO A 62 -3.87 17.00 9.95
C PRO A 62 -3.68 15.49 9.74
N LEU A 63 -3.16 14.78 10.75
CA LEU A 63 -2.83 13.35 10.68
C LEU A 63 -3.95 12.48 10.10
N LEU A 64 -5.20 12.74 10.48
CA LEU A 64 -6.36 11.97 10.05
C LEU A 64 -6.56 12.01 8.52
N THR A 65 -6.02 13.01 7.83
CA THR A 65 -6.16 13.17 6.36
C THR A 65 -5.21 12.30 5.54
N TYR A 66 -4.17 11.73 6.17
CA TYR A 66 -3.18 10.92 5.46
C TYR A 66 -2.80 9.62 6.19
N LEU A 67 -3.49 9.29 7.28
CA LEU A 67 -3.24 8.06 8.04
C LEU A 67 -3.55 6.78 7.22
N GLU A 68 -4.30 6.92 6.13
CA GLU A 68 -4.54 5.85 5.15
C GLU A 68 -3.28 5.43 4.40
N TYR A 69 -2.37 6.36 4.09
CA TYR A 69 -1.17 6.05 3.28
C TYR A 69 -0.22 5.09 4.01
N PRO A 70 0.13 5.26 5.30
CA PRO A 70 0.91 4.26 6.02
C PRO A 70 0.28 2.87 6.04
N ILE A 71 -1.04 2.79 6.16
CA ILE A 71 -1.80 1.53 6.16
C ILE A 71 -1.74 0.86 4.77
N LEU A 72 -1.88 1.64 3.70
CA LEU A 72 -1.75 1.16 2.32
C LEU A 72 -0.31 0.71 2.01
N ILE A 73 0.69 1.50 2.41
CA ILE A 73 2.12 1.16 2.25
C ILE A 73 2.45 -0.17 2.92
N ALA A 74 1.98 -0.39 4.15
CA ALA A 74 2.23 -1.65 4.87
C ALA A 74 1.63 -2.86 4.12
N GLN A 75 0.41 -2.73 3.60
CA GLN A 75 -0.22 -3.79 2.81
C GLN A 75 0.47 -4.00 1.45
N ASP A 76 0.93 -2.93 0.81
CA ASP A 76 1.60 -2.99 -0.48
C ASP A 76 2.97 -3.66 -0.38
N VAL A 77 3.74 -3.33 0.66
CA VAL A 77 5.01 -4.01 0.98
C VAL A 77 4.76 -5.51 1.24
N LEU A 78 3.71 -5.86 1.98
CA LEU A 78 3.38 -7.26 2.23
C LEU A 78 3.05 -8.01 0.92
N LEU A 79 2.28 -7.41 0.03
CA LEU A 79 1.99 -7.96 -1.29
C LEU A 79 3.25 -8.09 -2.14
N LEU A 80 4.14 -7.09 -2.12
CA LEU A 80 5.41 -7.07 -2.84
C LEU A 80 6.33 -8.21 -2.36
N LEU A 81 6.38 -8.47 -1.05
CA LEU A 81 7.09 -9.61 -0.46
C LEU A 81 6.51 -10.95 -0.94
N CYS A 82 5.19 -11.10 -0.98
CA CYS A 82 4.54 -12.30 -1.54
C CYS A 82 4.91 -12.48 -3.03
N VAL A 83 4.88 -11.40 -3.82
CA VAL A 83 5.25 -11.43 -5.24
C VAL A 83 6.70 -11.86 -5.43
N PHE A 84 7.64 -11.29 -4.67
CA PHE A 84 9.05 -11.69 -4.74
C PHE A 84 9.28 -13.14 -4.32
N HIS A 85 8.57 -13.61 -3.30
CA HIS A 85 8.64 -15.00 -2.86
C HIS A 85 8.23 -15.99 -3.97
N PHE A 86 7.11 -15.73 -4.65
CA PHE A 86 6.59 -16.64 -5.69
C PHE A 86 7.20 -16.46 -7.08
N ASN A 87 7.79 -15.30 -7.39
CA ASN A 87 8.48 -15.08 -8.68
C ASN A 87 9.88 -15.75 -8.70
N GLY A 88 10.37 -16.29 -7.58
CA GLY A 88 11.64 -17.02 -7.50
C GLY A 88 12.89 -16.16 -7.74
N ASN A 89 12.72 -14.87 -8.01
CA ASN A 89 13.79 -13.93 -8.31
C ASN A 89 14.14 -13.07 -7.09
N VAL A 90 14.47 -13.73 -5.97
CA VAL A 90 14.92 -13.08 -4.72
C VAL A 90 16.16 -12.18 -4.97
N LYS A 91 16.92 -12.45 -6.03
CA LYS A 91 18.06 -11.64 -6.49
C LYS A 91 17.65 -10.31 -7.13
N GLY A 92 16.45 -10.22 -7.72
CA GLY A 92 15.85 -8.97 -8.20
C GLY A 92 15.23 -8.12 -7.09
N ALA A 93 14.91 -8.69 -5.93
CA ALA A 93 14.39 -7.96 -4.77
C ALA A 93 15.47 -7.21 -3.97
N ALA A 94 16.72 -7.69 -4.04
CA ALA A 94 17.86 -7.14 -3.30
C ALA A 94 18.11 -5.63 -3.50
N PRO A 95 18.09 -5.07 -4.73
CA PRO A 95 18.27 -3.62 -4.91
C PRO A 95 17.11 -2.78 -4.34
N TYR A 96 15.91 -3.36 -4.16
CA TYR A 96 14.73 -2.64 -3.67
C TYR A 96 14.57 -2.70 -2.15
N LEU A 97 15.15 -3.71 -1.49
CA LEU A 97 15.17 -3.84 -0.02
C LEU A 97 16.34 -3.09 0.64
N ALA A 98 17.34 -2.70 -0.14
CA ALA A 98 18.56 -2.04 0.33
C ALA A 98 18.56 -0.51 0.12
N ALA A 99 17.49 0.06 -0.42
CA ALA A 99 17.27 1.51 -0.54
C ALA A 99 16.33 1.99 0.58
#